data_AF-A0A9F5J5P8-F1
#
_entry.id   AF-A0A9F5J5P8-F1
#
_cell.length_a   1.000
_cell.length_b   1.000
_cell.length_c   1.000
_cell.angle_alpha   90.00
_cell.angle_beta   90.00
_cell.angle_gamma   90.00
#
_symmetry.space_group_name_H-M   'P 1'
#
loop_
_entity.id
_entity.type
_entity.pdbx_description
1 polymer ?
#
loop_
_entity_poly.entity_id
_entity_poly.type
_entity_poly.pdbx_seq_one_letter_code
_entity_poly.pdbx_strand_id
1 'polypeptide(L)'
;MDSNALSVNHRMQRTATLAQQVLERAKTRKLNWPLPPQLQRRTFRVKGGTDEDASLDAAFASFAEHMGCISADCENYYCSMPPFQFEEHEVAHIFRYHSKEASENLLRAFENEEICIKVSPGTYTISTSSYDDTIREAHLVNVQPGQSVNLTFHL
;
A
#
# COMPACT_ATOMS: atom_id res chain seq x y z
N MET A 1 11.44 -3.23 61.36
CA MET A 1 11.74 -2.97 59.94
C MET A 1 10.43 -2.70 59.18
N ASP A 2 9.52 -1.93 59.77
CA ASP A 2 8.07 -2.11 59.53
C ASP A 2 7.45 -0.97 58.70
N SER A 3 8.18 0.14 58.56
CA SER A 3 7.71 1.33 57.82
C SER A 3 7.61 1.11 56.31
N ASN A 4 8.42 0.19 55.76
CA ASN A 4 8.45 -0.07 54.31
C ASN A 4 7.26 -0.92 53.86
N ALA A 5 6.81 -1.87 54.70
CA ALA A 5 5.65 -2.73 54.41
C ALA A 5 4.32 -1.94 54.42
N LEU A 6 4.17 -0.99 55.36
CA LEU A 6 3.01 -0.09 55.42
C LEU A 6 2.92 0.82 54.19
N SER A 7 4.05 1.34 53.71
CA SER A 7 4.13 2.18 52.50
C SER A 7 3.73 1.42 51.23
N VAL A 8 4.18 0.17 51.08
CA VAL A 8 3.83 -0.68 49.93
C VAL A 8 2.33 -1.01 49.91
N ASN A 9 1.75 -1.36 51.07
CA ASN A 9 0.32 -1.64 51.18
C ASN A 9 -0.55 -0.44 50.79
N HIS A 10 -0.18 0.78 51.20
CA HIS A 10 -0.88 1.99 50.79
C HIS A 10 -0.80 2.25 49.29
N ARG A 11 0.35 1.97 48.65
CA ARG A 11 0.49 2.12 47.19
C ARG A 11 -0.38 1.10 46.45
N MET A 12 -0.40 -0.15 46.89
CA MET A 12 -1.22 -1.21 46.29
C MET A 12 -2.72 -0.91 46.40
N GLN A 13 -3.17 -0.43 47.54
CA GLN A 13 -4.59 -0.11 47.76
C GLN A 13 -5.04 1.09 46.91
N ARG A 14 -4.17 2.08 46.72
CA ARG A 14 -4.42 3.20 45.79
C ARG A 14 -4.53 2.73 44.34
N THR A 15 -3.63 1.85 43.88
CA THR A 15 -3.70 1.31 42.52
C THR A 15 -4.94 0.46 42.29
N ALA A 16 -5.32 -0.38 43.26
CA ALA A 16 -6.53 -1.19 43.17
C ALA A 16 -7.80 -0.33 43.09
N THR A 17 -7.85 0.74 43.89
CA THR A 17 -8.98 1.69 43.88
C THR A 17 -9.09 2.42 42.54
N LEU A 18 -7.95 2.88 42.00
CA LEU A 18 -7.93 3.54 40.69
C LEU A 18 -8.33 2.58 39.56
N ALA A 19 -7.86 1.33 39.60
CA ALA A 19 -8.24 0.30 38.63
C ALA A 19 -9.76 0.03 38.66
N GLN A 20 -10.35 -0.06 39.85
CA GLN A 20 -11.80 -0.23 40.00
C GLN A 20 -12.57 0.96 39.40
N GLN A 21 -12.12 2.19 39.66
CA GLN A 21 -12.75 3.39 39.11
C GLN A 21 -12.65 3.46 37.58
N VAL A 22 -11.51 3.06 37.01
CA VAL A 22 -11.34 2.97 35.55
C VAL A 22 -12.28 1.93 34.96
N LEU A 23 -12.41 0.75 35.59
CA LEU A 23 -13.32 -0.30 35.14
C LEU A 23 -14.78 0.17 35.14
N GLU A 24 -15.25 0.79 36.22
CA GLU A 24 -16.62 1.32 36.29
C GLU A 24 -16.85 2.46 35.27
N ARG A 25 -15.83 3.30 35.03
CA ARG A 25 -15.87 4.33 33.97
C ARG A 25 -15.86 3.73 32.57
N ALA A 26 -15.24 2.58 32.35
CA ALA A 26 -15.27 1.88 31.07
C ALA A 26 -16.64 1.22 30.85
N LYS A 27 -17.21 0.58 31.88
CA LYS A 27 -18.56 -0.04 31.81
C LYS A 27 -19.66 0.96 31.46
N THR A 28 -19.55 2.19 31.95
CA THR A 28 -20.51 3.27 31.64
C THR A 28 -20.37 3.82 30.21
N ARG A 29 -19.25 3.57 29.53
CA ARG A 29 -19.04 3.90 28.11
C ARG A 29 -19.51 2.77 27.19
N LYS A 30 -20.67 2.18 27.47
CA LYS A 30 -21.30 1.24 26.55
C LYS A 30 -21.74 1.99 25.30
N LEU A 31 -20.85 2.09 24.32
CA LEU A 31 -21.12 2.68 23.02
C LEU A 31 -22.00 1.70 22.25
N ASN A 32 -23.27 2.05 22.10
CA ASN A 32 -24.12 1.35 21.15
C ASN A 32 -23.81 1.95 19.78
N TRP A 33 -22.96 1.26 19.01
CA TRP A 33 -22.67 1.64 17.63
C TRP A 33 -23.87 1.26 16.76
N PRO A 34 -24.68 2.22 16.28
CA PRO A 34 -25.74 1.88 15.34
C PRO A 34 -25.07 1.38 14.05
N LEU A 35 -25.22 0.09 13.76
CA LEU A 35 -24.81 -0.46 12.48
C LEU A 35 -25.62 0.22 11.37
N PRO A 36 -24.98 0.71 10.30
CA PRO A 36 -25.68 1.28 9.15
C PRO A 36 -26.71 0.29 8.58
N PRO A 37 -27.90 0.74 8.16
CA PRO A 37 -28.94 -0.13 7.58
C PRO A 37 -28.46 -0.95 6.38
N GLN A 38 -27.41 -0.49 5.71
CA GLN A 38 -26.75 -1.16 4.58
C GLN A 38 -26.11 -2.52 4.99
N LEU A 39 -25.64 -2.64 6.24
CA LEU A 39 -25.06 -3.88 6.79
C LEU A 39 -26.11 -4.80 7.42
N GLN A 40 -27.33 -4.31 7.68
CA GLN A 40 -28.42 -5.14 8.22
C GLN A 40 -28.94 -6.18 7.21
N ARG A 41 -28.74 -5.98 5.90
CA ARG A 41 -29.21 -6.95 4.89
C ARG A 41 -28.40 -8.26 4.87
N ARG A 42 -27.27 -8.32 5.58
CA ARG A 42 -26.45 -9.53 5.72
C ARG A 42 -26.20 -9.89 7.17
N THR A 43 -27.17 -9.64 8.05
CA THR A 43 -27.21 -10.35 9.34
C THR A 43 -27.27 -11.83 9.03
N PHE A 44 -26.11 -12.50 9.10
CA PHE A 44 -26.03 -13.93 9.34
C PHE A 44 -27.00 -14.19 10.50
N ARG A 45 -28.01 -15.04 10.27
CA ARG A 45 -28.97 -15.42 11.32
C ARG A 45 -28.16 -16.07 12.45
N VAL A 46 -27.75 -15.29 13.45
CA VAL A 46 -27.17 -15.80 14.69
C VAL A 46 -28.30 -16.51 15.41
N LYS A 47 -28.38 -17.82 15.17
CA LYS A 47 -29.22 -18.73 15.95
C LYS A 47 -28.51 -18.87 17.29
N GLY A 48 -29.11 -18.33 18.34
CA GLY A 48 -28.50 -18.30 19.67
C GLY A 48 -28.11 -19.70 20.15
N GLY A 49 -26.84 -19.85 20.52
CA GLY A 49 -26.29 -21.03 21.16
C GLY A 49 -24.81 -21.20 20.83
N THR A 50 -23.91 -20.79 21.73
CA THR A 50 -22.48 -21.20 21.82
C THR A 50 -21.56 -21.04 20.59
N ASP A 51 -22.07 -20.55 19.45
CA ASP A 51 -21.40 -20.46 18.14
C ASP A 51 -20.87 -19.05 17.78
N GLU A 52 -20.76 -18.13 18.75
CA GLU A 52 -20.30 -16.76 18.50
C GLU A 52 -18.82 -16.70 18.07
N ASP A 53 -17.97 -17.56 18.65
CA ASP A 53 -16.54 -17.66 18.31
C ASP A 53 -16.35 -18.24 16.90
N ALA A 54 -17.09 -19.29 16.56
CA ALA A 54 -17.07 -19.90 15.23
C ALA A 54 -17.57 -18.92 14.14
N SER A 55 -18.54 -18.06 14.47
CA SER A 55 -19.01 -17.01 13.57
C SER A 55 -18.00 -15.88 13.37
N LEU A 56 -17.22 -15.55 14.40
CA LEU A 56 -16.17 -14.53 14.32
C LEU A 56 -14.96 -15.04 13.52
N ASP A 57 -14.54 -16.28 13.78
CA ASP A 57 -13.47 -16.95 13.03
C ASP A 57 -13.83 -17.07 11.55
N ALA A 58 -15.08 -17.46 11.23
CA ALA A 58 -15.55 -17.49 9.85
C ALA A 58 -15.53 -16.10 9.19
N ALA A 59 -15.87 -15.04 9.94
CA ALA A 59 -15.82 -13.67 9.42
C ALA A 59 -14.38 -13.20 9.16
N PHE A 60 -13.44 -13.49 10.06
CA PHE A 60 -12.02 -13.18 9.86
C PHE A 60 -11.42 -14.00 8.72
N ALA A 61 -11.77 -15.29 8.61
CA ALA A 61 -11.35 -16.13 7.48
C ALA A 61 -11.84 -15.55 6.15
N SER A 62 -13.10 -15.11 6.08
CA SER A 62 -13.66 -14.46 4.89
C SER A 62 -12.96 -13.13 4.57
N PHE A 63 -12.63 -12.33 5.58
CA PHE A 63 -11.88 -11.09 5.36
C PHE A 63 -10.46 -11.37 4.87
N ALA A 64 -9.77 -12.34 5.47
CA ALA A 64 -8.43 -12.76 5.07
C ALA A 64 -8.41 -13.29 3.62
N GLU A 65 -9.41 -14.09 3.24
CA GLU A 65 -9.61 -14.52 1.86
C GLU A 65 -9.78 -13.33 0.91
N HIS A 66 -10.66 -12.38 1.27
CA HIS A 66 -10.87 -11.17 0.47
C HIS A 66 -9.60 -10.33 0.31
N MET A 67 -8.83 -10.15 1.39
CA MET A 67 -7.55 -9.45 1.34
C MET A 67 -6.53 -10.20 0.46
N GLY A 68 -6.57 -11.52 0.46
CA GLY A 68 -5.78 -12.36 -0.45
C GLY A 68 -6.16 -12.12 -1.91
N CYS A 69 -7.46 -12.11 -2.24
CA CYS A 69 -7.94 -11.78 -3.58
C CYS A 69 -7.53 -10.38 -4.01
N ILE A 70 -7.72 -9.37 -3.15
CA ILE A 70 -7.34 -7.98 -3.45
C ILE A 70 -5.83 -7.87 -3.69
N SER A 71 -5.01 -8.54 -2.89
CA SER A 71 -3.55 -8.54 -3.08
C SER A 71 -3.16 -9.17 -4.43
N ALA A 72 -3.81 -10.27 -4.81
CA ALA A 72 -3.55 -10.93 -6.09
C ALA A 72 -4.01 -10.08 -7.30
N ASP A 73 -5.18 -9.46 -7.23
CA ASP A 73 -5.66 -8.54 -8.26
C ASP A 73 -4.73 -7.33 -8.40
N CYS A 74 -4.21 -6.85 -7.26
CA CYS A 74 -3.25 -5.76 -7.21
C CYS A 74 -1.90 -6.14 -7.86
N GLU A 75 -1.37 -7.33 -7.57
CA GLU A 75 -0.15 -7.86 -8.23
C GLU A 75 -0.39 -7.96 -9.76
N ASN A 76 -1.52 -8.53 -10.18
CA ASN A 76 -1.86 -8.65 -11.61
C ASN A 76 -1.92 -7.30 -12.32
N TYR A 77 -2.50 -6.28 -11.65
CA TYR A 77 -2.55 -4.92 -12.18
C TYR A 77 -1.14 -4.35 -12.40
N TYR A 78 -0.27 -4.39 -11.38
CA TYR A 78 1.06 -3.82 -11.47
C TYR A 78 2.00 -4.60 -12.39
N CYS A 79 1.81 -5.92 -12.53
CA CYS A 79 2.55 -6.72 -13.51
C CYS A 79 2.11 -6.47 -14.96
N SER A 80 0.86 -6.02 -15.17
CA SER A 80 0.30 -5.82 -16.53
C SER A 80 0.37 -4.38 -17.01
N MET A 81 0.58 -3.41 -16.11
CA MET A 81 0.61 -1.99 -16.45
C MET A 81 2.04 -1.50 -16.74
N PRO A 82 2.23 -0.61 -17.72
CA PRO A 82 3.54 -0.05 -17.99
C PRO A 82 4.04 0.83 -16.83
N PRO A 83 5.30 0.69 -16.38
CA PRO A 83 5.75 1.35 -15.15
C PRO A 83 5.83 2.88 -15.19
N PHE A 84 5.83 3.48 -16.38
CA PHE A 84 5.81 4.94 -16.56
C PHE A 84 4.47 5.60 -16.21
N GLN A 85 3.45 4.81 -15.85
CA GLN A 85 2.12 5.31 -15.46
C GLN A 85 1.92 5.35 -13.95
N PHE A 86 2.92 4.91 -13.16
CA PHE A 86 2.80 4.84 -11.70
C PHE A 86 3.26 6.14 -11.05
N GLU A 87 2.45 6.61 -10.12
CA GLU A 87 2.80 7.70 -9.22
C GLU A 87 3.77 7.22 -8.14
N GLU A 88 4.52 8.14 -7.51
CA GLU A 88 5.54 7.81 -6.49
C GLU A 88 5.02 6.90 -5.36
N HIS A 89 3.77 7.13 -4.93
CA HIS A 89 3.14 6.34 -3.87
C HIS A 89 2.80 4.91 -4.31
N GLU A 90 2.54 4.69 -5.59
CA GLU A 90 2.30 3.37 -6.17
C GLU A 90 3.62 2.61 -6.29
N VAL A 91 4.71 3.29 -6.67
CA VAL A 91 6.06 2.72 -6.66
C VAL A 91 6.43 2.23 -5.26
N ALA A 92 6.23 3.07 -4.24
CA ALA A 92 6.49 2.70 -2.85
C ALA A 92 5.62 1.52 -2.37
N HIS A 93 4.36 1.44 -2.84
CA HIS A 93 3.47 0.32 -2.57
C HIS A 93 4.01 -0.99 -3.17
N ILE A 94 4.43 -0.97 -4.45
CA ILE A 94 4.95 -2.15 -5.15
C ILE A 94 6.16 -2.72 -4.42
N PHE A 95 7.14 -1.89 -4.08
CA PHE A 95 8.34 -2.34 -3.35
C PHE A 95 8.04 -2.87 -1.95
N ARG A 96 6.92 -2.49 -1.34
CA ARG A 96 6.59 -2.87 0.03
C ARG A 96 5.75 -4.13 0.14
N TYR A 97 4.86 -4.38 -0.82
CA TYR A 97 3.83 -5.41 -0.70
C TYR A 97 3.88 -6.50 -1.77
N HIS A 98 4.52 -6.25 -2.91
CA HIS A 98 4.51 -7.17 -4.06
C HIS A 98 5.80 -7.94 -4.23
N SER A 99 5.73 -8.96 -5.07
CA SER A 99 6.83 -9.90 -5.29
C SER A 99 8.04 -9.27 -6.00
N LYS A 100 9.15 -10.02 -6.03
CA LYS A 100 10.36 -9.63 -6.76
C LYS A 100 10.04 -9.33 -8.24
N GLU A 101 9.10 -10.05 -8.84
CA GLU A 101 8.75 -9.91 -10.26
C GLU A 101 8.16 -8.53 -10.58
N ALA A 102 7.17 -8.06 -9.82
CA ALA A 102 6.59 -6.71 -10.01
C ALA A 102 7.65 -5.62 -9.82
N SER A 103 8.52 -5.76 -8.81
CA SER A 103 9.62 -4.81 -8.57
C SER A 103 10.68 -4.85 -9.67
N GLU A 104 11.01 -6.01 -10.22
CA GLU A 104 11.98 -6.18 -11.32
C GLU A 104 11.44 -5.63 -12.63
N ASN A 105 10.14 -5.83 -12.91
CA ASN A 105 9.49 -5.27 -14.09
C ASN A 105 9.52 -3.74 -14.05
N LEU A 106 9.28 -3.15 -12.87
CA LEU A 106 9.35 -1.72 -12.64
C LEU A 106 10.78 -1.18 -12.83
N LEU A 107 11.79 -1.85 -12.26
CA LEU A 107 13.20 -1.49 -12.46
C LEU A 107 13.63 -1.61 -13.93
N ARG A 108 13.23 -2.69 -14.62
CA ARG A 108 13.54 -2.91 -16.04
C ARG A 108 12.93 -1.83 -16.94
N ALA A 109 11.76 -1.32 -16.59
CA ALA A 109 11.16 -0.22 -17.34
C ALA A 109 11.91 1.10 -17.15
N PHE A 110 12.48 1.35 -15.96
CA PHE A 110 13.39 2.49 -15.77
C PHE A 110 14.72 2.31 -16.52
N GLU A 111 15.15 1.06 -16.76
CA GLU A 111 16.35 0.78 -17.56
C GLU A 111 16.12 0.88 -19.07
N ASN A 112 14.86 0.80 -19.54
CA ASN A 112 14.49 0.83 -20.96
C ASN A 112 13.49 1.96 -21.25
N GLU A 113 13.86 3.20 -20.94
CA GLU A 113 13.06 4.38 -21.27
C GLU A 113 13.05 4.62 -22.79
N GLU A 114 12.00 4.14 -23.47
CA GLU A 114 11.74 4.50 -24.87
C GLU A 114 10.97 5.83 -24.91
N ILE A 115 11.66 6.92 -25.29
CA ILE A 115 11.04 8.24 -25.41
C ILE A 115 10.57 8.45 -26.86
N CYS A 116 9.24 8.53 -27.05
CA CYS A 116 8.63 8.82 -28.34
C CYS A 116 8.26 10.30 -28.47
N ILE A 117 8.90 11.03 -29.39
CA ILE A 117 8.62 12.45 -29.65
C ILE A 117 8.01 12.62 -31.05
N LYS A 118 6.80 13.19 -31.12
CA LYS A 118 6.18 13.56 -32.40
C LYS A 118 6.64 14.95 -32.80
N VAL A 119 7.23 15.04 -34.00
CA VAL A 119 7.75 16.29 -34.55
C VAL A 119 7.17 16.54 -35.94
N SER A 120 7.22 17.80 -36.38
CA SER A 120 6.97 18.12 -37.78
C SER A 120 8.13 17.61 -38.65
N PRO A 121 7.96 17.46 -39.98
CA PRO A 121 9.08 17.15 -40.86
C PRO A 121 10.15 18.25 -40.80
N GLY A 122 11.42 17.87 -40.70
CA GLY A 122 12.52 18.82 -40.53
C GLY A 122 13.81 18.18 -40.03
N THR A 123 14.85 19.01 -39.84
CA THR A 123 16.13 18.59 -39.27
C THR A 123 16.21 18.98 -37.80
N TYR A 124 16.51 18.01 -36.93
CA TYR A 124 16.54 18.14 -35.48
C TYR A 124 17.89 17.69 -34.93
N THR A 125 18.37 18.39 -33.92
CA THR A 125 19.50 17.94 -33.09
C THR A 125 18.94 17.38 -31.80
N ILE A 126 19.23 16.12 -31.51
CA ILE A 126 18.76 15.42 -30.32
C ILE A 126 19.98 15.13 -29.47
N SER A 127 20.02 15.73 -28.28
CA SER A 127 21.14 15.61 -27.35
C SER A 127 20.70 15.01 -26.04
N THR A 128 21.49 14.10 -25.50
CA THR A 128 21.30 13.50 -24.18
C THR A 128 22.55 13.71 -23.33
N SER A 129 22.39 13.81 -22.01
CA SER A 129 23.49 13.81 -21.06
C SER A 129 23.16 12.93 -19.86
N SER A 130 24.19 12.31 -19.28
CA SER A 130 24.06 11.57 -18.01
C SER A 130 23.80 12.55 -16.86
N TYR A 131 23.28 12.05 -15.74
CA TYR A 131 22.97 12.89 -14.56
C TYR A 131 24.19 13.65 -14.01
N ASP A 132 25.38 13.07 -14.14
CA ASP A 132 26.64 13.66 -13.72
C ASP A 132 27.37 14.43 -14.84
N ASP A 133 26.72 14.63 -15.99
CA ASP A 133 27.25 15.28 -17.20
C ASP A 133 28.56 14.67 -17.75
N THR A 134 28.91 13.44 -17.33
CA THR A 134 30.13 12.75 -17.80
C THR A 134 30.01 12.22 -19.22
N ILE A 135 28.81 11.83 -19.62
CA ILE A 135 28.50 11.31 -20.96
C ILE A 135 27.57 12.29 -21.66
N ARG A 136 27.94 12.69 -22.88
CA ARG A 136 27.15 13.58 -23.73
C ARG A 136 27.14 13.05 -25.15
N GLU A 137 25.95 12.84 -25.69
CA GLU A 137 25.76 12.33 -27.04
C GLU A 137 24.79 13.23 -27.79
N ALA A 138 25.05 13.49 -29.08
CA ALA A 138 24.22 14.34 -29.91
C ALA A 138 24.10 13.77 -31.33
N HIS A 139 22.87 13.58 -31.79
CA HIS A 139 22.56 13.10 -33.13
C HIS A 139 21.79 14.15 -33.92
N LEU A 140 22.25 14.41 -35.15
CA LEU A 140 21.52 15.24 -36.11
C LEU A 140 20.66 14.33 -36.99
N VAL A 141 19.35 14.52 -36.94
CA VAL A 141 18.40 13.67 -37.64
C VAL A 141 17.49 14.50 -38.52
N ASN A 142 17.35 14.08 -39.77
CA ASN A 142 16.37 14.64 -40.70
C ASN A 142 15.16 13.72 -40.78
N VAL A 143 13.98 14.22 -40.39
CA VAL A 143 12.72 13.46 -40.33
C VAL A 143 11.83 13.86 -41.49
N GLN A 144 11.51 12.90 -42.35
CA GLN A 144 10.57 13.08 -43.47
C GLN A 144 9.11 12.86 -43.02
N PRO A 145 8.11 13.36 -43.78
CA PRO A 145 6.70 13.13 -43.46
C PRO A 145 6.36 11.63 -43.37
N GLY A 146 5.77 11.21 -42.24
CA GLY A 146 5.42 9.81 -41.98
C GLY A 146 6.59 8.89 -41.61
N GLN A 147 7.82 9.41 -41.55
CA GLN A 147 9.00 8.66 -41.15
C GLN A 147 9.09 8.58 -39.62
N SER A 148 9.52 7.41 -39.12
CA SER A 148 9.95 7.23 -37.72
C SER A 148 11.45 6.92 -37.72
N VAL A 149 12.19 7.51 -36.79
CA VAL A 149 13.65 7.29 -36.62
C VAL A 149 13.88 6.84 -35.19
N ASN A 150 14.45 5.65 -35.03
CA ASN A 150 14.83 5.11 -33.72
C ASN A 150 16.28 5.49 -33.44
N LEU A 151 16.53 6.07 -32.28
CA LEU A 151 17.86 6.40 -31.80
C LEU A 151 18.11 5.64 -30.50
N THR A 152 19.31 5.11 -30.36
CA THR A 152 19.78 4.48 -29.12
C THR A 152 20.91 5.32 -28.59
N PHE A 153 20.79 5.72 -27.32
CA PHE A 153 21.81 6.48 -26.61
C PHE A 153 22.44 5.58 -25.55
N HIS A 154 23.76 5.62 -25.43
CA HIS A 154 24.49 4.88 -24.40
C HIS A 154 24.91 5.87 -23.32
N LEU A 155 24.05 6.03 -22.31
CA LEU A 155 24.22 6.94 -21.18
C LEU A 155 24.90 6.27 -19.98
#